data_AF-A0A961HQ50-F1
#
_entry.id   AF-A0A961HQ50-F1
#
_cell.length_a   1.000
_cell.length_b   1.000
_cell.length_c   1.000
_cell.angle_alpha   90.00
_cell.angle_beta   90.00
_cell.angle_gamma   90.00
#
_symmetry.space_group_name_H-M   'P 1'
#
loop_
_entity.id
_entity.type
_entity.pdbx_description
1 polymer ?
#
loop_
_entity_poly.entity_id
_entity_poly.type
_entity_poly.pdbx_seq_one_letter_code
_entity_poly.pdbx_strand_id
1 'polypeptide(L)' 'NNYQTSAPYTIVTSRNKYSGDESSGRVKVFVNVYGFSPRPVTLKKNDKGIWKAYECSSMFVNVPPPASTKKKDEL' A
#
# COMPACT_ATOMS: atom_id res chain seq x y z
N ASN A 1 -6.31 -19.22 -6.05
CA ASN A 1 -5.60 -18.80 -4.81
C ASN A 1 -6.49 -18.48 -3.61
N ASN A 2 -7.81 -18.77 -3.59
CA ASN A 2 -8.70 -18.70 -2.41
C ASN A 2 -8.42 -17.54 -1.43
N TYR A 3 -7.98 -16.37 -1.92
CA TYR A 3 -7.57 -15.28 -1.07
C TYR A 3 -8.83 -14.64 -0.50
N GLN A 4 -9.06 -14.84 0.79
CA GLN A 4 -10.21 -14.30 1.49
C GLN A 4 -9.77 -13.11 2.36
N THR A 5 -10.46 -12.00 2.19
CA THR A 5 -10.30 -10.80 3.01
C THR A 5 -11.61 -10.56 3.75
N SER A 6 -11.59 -10.43 5.08
CA SER A 6 -12.77 -10.02 5.85
C SER A 6 -12.68 -8.53 6.17
N ALA A 7 -13.73 -7.79 5.84
CA ALA A 7 -13.87 -6.41 6.27
C ALA A 7 -14.15 -6.33 7.79
N PRO A 8 -13.70 -5.27 8.50
CA PRO A 8 -12.93 -4.14 7.98
C PRO A 8 -11.48 -4.52 7.67
N TYR A 9 -10.93 -3.98 6.59
CA TYR A 9 -9.56 -4.23 6.19
C TYR A 9 -8.59 -3.47 7.10
N THR A 10 -7.64 -4.19 7.70
CA THR A 10 -6.54 -3.59 8.45
C THR A 10 -5.43 -3.17 7.49
N ILE A 11 -5.17 -1.87 7.42
CA ILE A 11 -4.04 -1.32 6.66
C ILE A 11 -3.01 -0.82 7.68
N VAL A 12 -1.83 -1.44 7.68
CA VAL A 12 -0.72 -1.02 8.54
C VAL A 12 0.14 -0.02 7.78
N THR A 13 0.30 1.18 8.35
CA THR A 13 1.12 2.25 7.77
C THR A 13 2.16 2.75 8.77
N SER A 14 3.31 3.18 8.26
CA SER A 14 4.32 3.88 9.05
C SER A 14 4.74 5.21 8.43
N ARG A 15 5.42 6.04 9.23
CA ARG A 15 6.02 7.32 8.83
C ARG A 15 7.46 7.40 9.30
N ASN A 16 8.22 8.32 8.73
CA ASN A 16 9.60 8.65 9.09
C ASN A 16 9.84 10.17 8.99
N LYS A 17 11.05 10.63 9.34
CA LYS A 17 11.42 12.05 9.30
C LYS A 17 11.27 12.75 7.93
N TYR A 18 11.16 11.98 6.84
CA TYR A 18 11.00 12.49 5.48
C TYR A 18 9.54 12.42 4.98
N SER A 19 8.60 12.14 5.88
CA SER A 19 7.20 11.92 5.53
C SER A 19 6.38 13.20 5.35
N GLY A 20 7.02 14.38 5.44
CA GLY A 20 6.33 15.67 5.40
C GLY A 20 5.52 15.94 6.67
N ASP A 21 4.71 16.99 6.61
CA ASP A 21 3.94 17.51 7.74
C ASP A 21 2.44 17.58 7.42
N GLU A 22 1.59 17.21 8.37
CA GLU A 22 0.13 17.17 8.17
C GLU A 22 -0.48 18.56 7.95
N SER A 23 0.09 19.61 8.55
CA SER A 23 -0.37 21.00 8.38
C SER A 23 -0.22 21.49 6.93
N SER A 24 0.73 20.91 6.18
CA SER A 24 0.88 21.20 4.74
C SER A 24 -0.24 20.62 3.88
N GLY A 25 -1.10 19.77 4.45
CA GLY A 25 -2.11 19.03 3.70
C GLY A 25 -1.53 17.95 2.79
N ARG A 26 -0.25 17.59 2.94
CA ARG A 26 0.45 16.56 2.15
C ARG A 26 1.42 15.76 3.02
N VAL A 27 1.22 14.45 3.09
CA VAL A 27 2.12 13.54 3.83
C VAL A 27 2.43 12.29 3.03
N LYS A 28 3.57 11.67 3.32
CA LYS A 28 3.92 10.34 2.79
C LYS A 28 3.72 9.31 3.89
N VAL A 29 3.06 8.21 3.55
CA VAL A 29 2.95 7.02 4.40
C VAL A 29 3.59 5.84 3.70
N PHE A 30 4.12 4.90 4.47
CA PHE A 30 4.63 3.63 3.95
C PHE A 30 3.64 2.54 4.32
N VAL A 31 2.95 2.01 3.31
CA VAL A 31 1.95 0.95 3.49
C VAL A 31 2.67 -0.39 3.52
N ASN A 32 2.45 -1.16 4.58
CA ASN A 32 2.99 -2.51 4.67
C ASN A 32 2.28 -3.42 3.65
N VAL A 33 3.06 -4.18 2.89
CA VAL A 33 2.55 -5.09 1.85
C VAL A 33 3.20 -6.46 1.99
N TYR A 34 2.53 -7.49 1.48
CA TYR A 34 3.07 -8.84 1.51
C TYR A 34 4.14 -9.04 0.41
N GLY A 35 5.24 -9.73 0.73
CA GLY A 35 6.26 -10.14 -0.23
C GLY A 35 7.09 -9.00 -0.83
N PHE A 36 6.98 -7.77 -0.30
CA PHE A 36 7.77 -6.63 -0.72
C PHE A 36 8.02 -5.66 0.44
N SER A 37 8.98 -4.75 0.28
CA SER A 37 9.18 -3.66 1.23
C SER A 37 7.96 -2.71 1.27
N PRO A 38 7.74 -2.01 2.41
CA PRO A 38 6.66 -1.04 2.54
C PRO A 38 6.69 0.00 1.42
N ARG A 39 5.54 0.19 0.80
CA ARG A 39 5.40 0.98 -0.42
C ARG A 39 4.98 2.40 -0.08
N PRO A 40 5.64 3.43 -0.65
CA PRO A 40 5.29 4.80 -0.37
C PRO A 40 3.99 5.20 -1.07
N VAL A 41 3.09 5.81 -0.31
CA VAL A 41 1.87 6.47 -0.81
C VAL A 41 1.88 7.92 -0.33
N THR A 42 1.77 8.86 -1.26
CA THR A 42 1.53 10.27 -0.91
C THR A 42 0.05 10.49 -0.70
N LEU A 43 -0.33 11.04 0.45
CA LEU A 43 -1.68 11.48 0.76
C LEU A 43 -1.77 13.00 0.59
N LYS A 44 -2.86 13.48 0.00
CA LYS A 44 -3.21 14.90 -0.09
C LYS A 44 -4.59 15.11 0.53
N LYS A 45 -4.72 16.12 1.38
CA LYS A 45 -5.99 16.54 1.96
C LYS A 45 -6.76 17.35 0.91
N ASN A 46 -8.02 17.02 0.68
CA ASN A 46 -8.89 17.79 -0.21
C ASN A 46 -9.60 18.94 0.53
N ASP A 47 -10.39 19.74 -0.20
CA ASP A 47 -11.08 20.92 0.33
C ASP A 47 -12.16 20.61 1.38
N LYS A 48 -12.52 19.34 1.54
CA LYS A 48 -13.41 18.83 2.59
C LYS A 48 -12.66 18.30 3.81
N GLY A 49 -11.33 18.46 3.83
CA GLY A 49 -10.48 17.96 4.91
C GLY A 49 -10.22 16.45 4.89
N ILE A 50 -10.57 15.74 3.81
CA ILE A 50 -10.41 14.29 3.70
C ILE A 50 -9.06 13.96 3.03
N TRP A 51 -8.28 13.08 3.64
CA TRP A 51 -7.06 12.55 3.05
C TRP A 51 -7.36 11.59 1.91
N LYS A 52 -6.73 11.80 0.75
CA LYS A 52 -6.86 10.96 -0.44
C LYS A 52 -5.48 10.52 -0.91
N ALA A 53 -5.37 9.29 -1.42
CA ALA A 53 -4.16 8.87 -2.13
C ALA A 53 -3.96 9.74 -3.38
N TYR A 54 -2.82 10.41 -3.45
CA TYR A 54 -2.44 11.31 -4.54
C TYR A 54 -1.39 10.66 -5.45
N GLU A 55 -0.40 9.97 -4.88
CA GLU A 55 0.58 9.18 -5.61
C GLU A 55 0.69 7.78 -4.99
N CYS A 56 0.37 6.74 -5.76
CA CYS A 56 0.35 5.36 -5.29
C CYS A 56 0.78 4.33 -6.34
N SER A 57 1.42 4.75 -7.46
CA SER A 57 1.77 3.87 -8.58
C SER A 57 2.59 2.63 -8.15
N SER A 58 3.42 2.77 -7.13
CA SER A 58 4.23 1.67 -6.58
C SER A 58 3.41 0.49 -6.01
N MET A 59 2.11 0.69 -5.72
CA MET A 59 1.19 -0.37 -5.29
C MET A 59 0.92 -1.40 -6.39
N PHE A 60 0.98 -0.99 -7.66
CA PHE A 60 0.43 -1.76 -8.78
C PHE A 60 1.50 -2.41 -9.66
N VAL A 61 2.77 -2.26 -9.31
CA VAL A 61 3.90 -2.74 -10.10
C VAL A 61 4.79 -3.67 -9.28
N ASN A 62 5.52 -4.56 -9.95
CA ASN A 62 6.44 -5.51 -9.33
C ASN A 62 5.78 -6.36 -8.23
N VAL A 63 4.54 -6.81 -8.48
CA VAL A 63 3.82 -7.72 -7.58
C VAL A 63 4.49 -9.10 -7.67
N PRO A 64 5.03 -9.64 -6.57
CA PRO A 64 5.65 -10.95 -6.59
C PRO A 64 4.62 -12.02 -6.95
N PRO A 65 5.03 -13.09 -7.66
CA PRO A 65 4.16 -14.23 -7.88
C PRO A 65 3.71 -14.79 -6.52
N PRO A 66 2.50 -15.38 -6.44
CA PRO A 66 2.06 -16.03 -5.22
C PRO A 66 3.09 -17.11 -4.81
N ALA A 67 3.31 -17.25 -3.49
CA ALA A 67 4.13 -18.32 -2.94
C ALA A 67 3.50 -19.67 -3.34
N SER A 68 4.00 -20.27 -4.41
CA SER A 68 3.41 -21.48 -4.97
C SER A 68 3.64 -22.67 -4.04
N THR A 69 2.58 -23.31 -3.56
CA THR A 69 2.55 -24.77 -3.41
C THR A 69 2.36 -25.35 -4.80
N LYS A 70 3.46 -25.64 -5.51
CA LYS A 70 3.38 -26.22 -6.86
C LYS A 70 2.55 -27.52 -6.84
N LYS A 71 1.44 -27.55 -7.57
CA LYS A 71 1.39 -28.47 -8.72
C LYS A 71 1.72 -27.63 -9.94
N LYS A 72 2.88 -27.90 -10.55
CA LYS A 72 3.18 -27.44 -11.91
C LYS A 72 2.35 -28.34 -12.83
N ASP A 73 1.70 -27.75 -13.83
CA ASP A 73 1.26 -28.52 -14.98
C ASP A 73 2.50 -28.66 -15.90
N GLU A 74 2.92 -29.89 -16.14
CA GLU A 74 4.02 -30.24 -17.05
C GLU A 74 3.42 -30.71 -18.37
N LEU A 75 2.85 -29.77 -19.12
CA LEU A 75 2.50 -29.93 -20.53
C LEU A 75 3.19 -28.84 -21.34
#